data_AF-A0A4Q2YWP7-F1
#
_entry.id   AF-A0A4Q2YWP7-F1
#
_cell.length_a   1.000
_cell.length_b   1.000
_cell.length_c   1.000
_cell.angle_alpha   90.00
_cell.angle_beta   90.00
_cell.angle_gamma   90.00
#
_symmetry.space_group_name_H-M   'P 1'
#
loop_
_entity.id
_entity.type
_entity.pdbx_description
1 polymer ?
#
loop_
_entity_poly.entity_id
_entity_poly.type
_entity_poly.pdbx_seq_one_letter_code
_entity_poly.pdbx_strand_id
1 'polypeptide(L)'
;MGRLSVYIPELGGNPDVEDTWHTVGYASPFAGATDVEKNAKDGDAAKKMEGTQTSYGWWMVPPDINNQVLCCFVNGDTARGYWFACLYQTFMNHMVPGVGLNISTDDEINAKNLPPTCEYNRRDASQNIWDPKRPVFTPLHDALVKQGLYTDAERGPSTTSARRESPSKVFGFSTPRGHNI
;
A
#
# COMPACT_ATOMS: atom_id res chain seq x y z
N MET A 1 4.73 -15.95 -4.82
CA MET A 1 5.72 -14.94 -5.25
C MET A 1 5.03 -13.71 -5.84
N GLY A 2 4.35 -12.88 -5.04
CA GLY A 2 3.82 -11.56 -5.47
C GLY A 2 3.13 -11.49 -6.85
N ARG A 3 2.52 -12.58 -7.35
CA ARG A 3 1.93 -12.61 -8.69
C ARG A 3 0.56 -11.97 -8.63
N LEU A 4 0.23 -11.23 -9.68
CA LEU A 4 -1.07 -10.61 -9.85
C LEU A 4 -1.71 -11.13 -11.14
N SER A 5 -3.01 -11.33 -11.13
CA SER A 5 -3.79 -11.43 -12.35
C SER A 5 -4.26 -10.02 -12.70
N VAL A 6 -3.90 -9.53 -13.89
CA VAL A 6 -4.22 -8.18 -14.35
C VAL A 6 -5.07 -8.23 -15.61
N TYR A 7 -6.10 -7.40 -15.62
CA TYR A 7 -6.90 -7.14 -16.82
C TYR A 7 -6.35 -5.90 -17.53
N ILE A 8 -6.13 -6.00 -18.84
CA ILE A 8 -5.59 -4.93 -19.68
C ILE A 8 -6.59 -4.65 -20.81
N PRO A 9 -7.33 -3.53 -20.76
CA PRO A 9 -8.37 -3.21 -21.74
C PRO A 9 -7.88 -3.25 -23.19
N GLU A 10 -6.64 -2.82 -23.44
CA GLU A 10 -6.04 -2.72 -24.77
C GLU A 10 -5.70 -4.07 -25.40
N LEU A 11 -5.53 -5.12 -24.58
CA LEU A 11 -5.27 -6.48 -25.06
C LEU A 11 -6.57 -7.26 -25.33
N GLY A 12 -7.72 -6.67 -25.01
CA GLY A 12 -9.04 -7.30 -25.13
C GLY A 12 -9.33 -8.29 -24.00
N GLY A 13 -10.56 -8.83 -24.01
CA GLY A 13 -11.06 -9.72 -22.96
C GLY A 13 -12.29 -9.15 -22.25
N ASN A 14 -12.85 -9.93 -21.34
CA ASN A 14 -13.97 -9.49 -20.50
C ASN A 14 -13.45 -9.32 -19.06
N PRO A 15 -13.53 -8.12 -18.45
CA PRO A 15 -13.08 -7.93 -17.08
C PRO A 15 -13.78 -8.86 -16.08
N ASP A 16 -15.00 -9.30 -16.37
CA ASP A 16 -15.78 -10.21 -15.49
C ASP A 16 -15.34 -11.67 -15.60
N VAL A 17 -14.49 -12.02 -16.57
CA VAL A 17 -14.01 -13.39 -16.80
C VAL A 17 -12.52 -13.47 -16.48
N GLU A 18 -12.19 -14.06 -15.34
CA GLU A 18 -10.82 -14.20 -14.83
C GLU A 18 -9.87 -14.91 -15.80
N ASP A 19 -10.38 -15.84 -16.63
CA ASP A 19 -9.57 -16.56 -17.63
C ASP A 19 -8.99 -15.63 -18.72
N THR A 20 -9.56 -14.44 -18.89
CA THR A 20 -9.04 -13.45 -19.85
C THR A 20 -7.92 -12.58 -19.25
N TRP A 21 -7.60 -12.75 -17.97
CA TRP A 21 -6.60 -11.93 -17.29
C TRP A 21 -5.20 -12.51 -17.47
N HIS A 22 -4.21 -11.62 -17.52
CA HIS A 22 -2.82 -12.00 -17.67
C HIS A 22 -2.16 -12.14 -16.30
N THR A 23 -1.45 -13.25 -16.08
CA THR A 23 -0.65 -13.42 -14.86
C THR A 23 0.69 -12.71 -15.01
N VAL A 24 0.96 -11.76 -14.13
CA VAL A 24 2.22 -10.99 -14.11
C VAL A 24 2.99 -11.20 -12.81
N GLY A 25 4.31 -11.31 -12.91
CA GLY A 25 5.22 -11.47 -11.77
C GLY A 25 5.61 -10.15 -11.11
N TYR A 26 5.91 -10.16 -9.81
CA TYR A 26 6.42 -8.96 -9.15
C TYR A 26 7.87 -8.67 -9.55
N ALA A 27 8.11 -7.47 -10.09
CA ALA A 27 9.44 -6.90 -10.30
C ALA A 27 9.71 -5.88 -9.19
N SER A 28 10.33 -6.35 -8.10
CA SER A 28 10.76 -5.45 -7.02
C SER A 28 11.81 -4.45 -7.52
N PRO A 29 11.74 -3.17 -7.13
CA PRO A 29 12.76 -2.17 -7.47
C PRO A 29 14.18 -2.54 -7.03
N PHE A 30 14.30 -3.28 -5.92
CA PHE A 30 15.56 -3.79 -5.41
C PHE A 30 15.35 -5.21 -4.89
N ALA A 31 15.80 -6.22 -5.64
CA ALA A 31 15.79 -7.60 -5.18
C ALA A 31 17.01 -8.33 -5.73
N GLY A 32 17.58 -9.19 -4.90
CA GLY A 32 18.73 -10.00 -5.25
C GLY A 32 18.88 -11.20 -4.35
N ALA A 33 19.81 -12.06 -4.74
CA ALA A 33 20.25 -13.16 -3.92
C ALA A 33 21.75 -13.35 -4.14
N THR A 34 22.44 -13.92 -3.15
CA THR A 34 23.86 -14.25 -3.31
C THR A 34 24.05 -15.24 -4.45
N ASP A 35 25.21 -15.19 -5.09
CA ASP A 35 25.55 -16.01 -6.25
C ASP A 35 25.41 -17.51 -5.92
N VAL A 36 24.53 -18.19 -6.66
CA VAL A 36 24.24 -19.62 -6.47
C VAL A 36 25.46 -20.50 -6.76
N GLU A 37 26.36 -20.06 -7.64
CA GLU A 37 27.56 -20.82 -8.02
C GLU A 37 28.58 -20.92 -6.88
N LYS A 38 28.46 -20.06 -5.86
CA LYS A 38 29.30 -20.08 -4.65
C LYS A 38 28.73 -20.99 -3.56
N ASN A 39 27.56 -21.58 -3.76
CA ASN A 39 26.97 -22.50 -2.80
C ASN A 39 27.75 -23.81 -2.75
N ALA A 40 27.79 -24.42 -1.58
CA ALA A 40 28.36 -25.76 -1.45
C ALA A 40 27.42 -26.76 -2.11
N LYS A 41 27.95 -27.57 -3.05
CA LYS A 41 27.14 -28.54 -3.79
C LYS A 41 26.61 -29.68 -2.92
N ASP A 42 27.44 -30.16 -1.97
CA ASP A 42 27.12 -31.29 -1.10
C ASP A 42 27.88 -31.20 0.24
N GLY A 43 27.54 -32.07 1.20
CA GLY A 43 28.19 -32.20 2.50
C GLY A 43 27.64 -31.25 3.58
N ASP A 44 28.31 -31.20 4.73
CA ASP A 44 27.84 -30.41 5.89
C ASP A 44 27.85 -28.89 5.63
N ALA A 45 28.67 -28.41 4.70
CA ALA A 45 28.70 -27.00 4.31
C ALA A 45 27.44 -26.57 3.54
N ALA A 46 26.83 -27.46 2.74
CA ALA A 46 25.58 -27.19 2.02
C ALA A 46 24.37 -27.01 2.95
N LYS A 47 24.47 -27.49 4.19
CA LYS A 47 23.46 -27.33 5.24
C LYS A 47 23.70 -26.09 6.11
N LYS A 48 24.77 -25.34 5.86
CA LYS A 48 25.17 -24.16 6.63
C LYS A 48 24.97 -22.90 5.80
N MET A 49 24.82 -21.77 6.50
CA MET A 49 24.65 -20.45 5.89
C MET A 49 25.78 -20.11 4.90
N GLU A 50 27.01 -20.51 5.22
CA GLU A 50 28.20 -20.28 4.39
C GLU A 50 28.12 -20.94 3.01
N GLY A 51 27.39 -22.06 2.89
CA GLY A 51 27.22 -22.81 1.65
C GLY A 51 25.86 -22.61 0.99
N THR A 52 25.03 -21.66 1.44
CA THR A 52 23.64 -21.47 0.99
C THR A 52 23.40 -20.07 0.44
N GLN A 53 22.48 -19.96 -0.53
CA GLN A 53 22.04 -18.68 -1.08
C GLN A 53 21.21 -17.88 -0.05
N THR A 54 21.54 -16.60 0.12
CA THR A 54 20.78 -15.66 0.97
C THR A 54 20.13 -14.59 0.10
N SER A 55 18.85 -14.30 0.35
CA SER A 55 18.09 -13.29 -0.38
C SER A 55 18.11 -11.95 0.35
N TYR A 56 18.06 -10.86 -0.41
CA TYR A 56 17.97 -9.49 0.11
C TYR A 56 17.19 -8.61 -0.86
N GLY A 57 16.53 -7.58 -0.36
CA GLY A 57 15.73 -6.70 -1.21
C GLY A 57 14.62 -5.96 -0.50
N TRP A 58 13.83 -5.26 -1.29
CA TRP A 58 12.58 -4.63 -0.92
C TRP A 58 11.42 -5.59 -1.23
N TRP A 59 10.57 -5.81 -0.25
CA TRP A 59 9.36 -6.61 -0.40
C TRP A 59 8.16 -5.79 0.09
N MET A 60 7.33 -5.35 -0.85
CA MET A 60 6.08 -4.66 -0.55
C MET A 60 4.90 -5.60 -0.77
N VAL A 61 3.81 -5.33 -0.05
CA VAL A 61 2.56 -6.08 -0.18
C VAL A 61 1.89 -5.66 -1.50
N PRO A 62 1.40 -6.61 -2.33
CA PRO A 62 0.63 -6.27 -3.52
C PRO A 62 -0.62 -5.44 -3.16
N PRO A 63 -1.12 -4.60 -4.08
CA PRO A 63 -2.34 -3.85 -3.84
C PRO A 63 -3.55 -4.79 -3.82
N ASP A 64 -4.62 -4.34 -3.15
CA ASP A 64 -5.89 -5.06 -3.16
C ASP A 64 -6.53 -5.09 -4.56
N ILE A 65 -7.52 -5.96 -4.75
CA ILE A 65 -8.30 -6.07 -5.99
C ILE A 65 -8.93 -4.70 -6.34
N ASN A 66 -9.08 -4.42 -7.64
CA ASN A 66 -9.58 -3.15 -8.19
C ASN A 66 -8.64 -1.95 -8.02
N ASN A 67 -7.33 -2.19 -7.89
CA ASN A 67 -6.31 -1.18 -8.02
C ASN A 67 -5.61 -1.26 -9.37
N GLN A 68 -5.08 -0.14 -9.83
CA GLN A 68 -4.35 -0.05 -11.09
C GLN A 68 -2.87 -0.29 -10.86
N VAL A 69 -2.26 -1.07 -11.75
CA VAL A 69 -0.82 -1.37 -11.73
C VAL A 69 -0.22 -1.11 -13.09
N LEU A 70 1.06 -0.75 -13.11
CA LEU A 70 1.86 -0.70 -14.32
C LEU A 70 2.61 -2.02 -14.47
N CYS A 71 2.54 -2.59 -15.67
CA CYS A 71 3.25 -3.80 -16.04
C CYS A 71 3.97 -3.63 -17.38
N CYS A 72 4.97 -4.48 -17.61
CA CYS A 72 5.70 -4.60 -18.85
C CYS A 72 5.75 -6.08 -19.28
N PHE A 73 5.80 -6.30 -20.59
CA PHE A 73 5.87 -7.64 -21.18
C PHE A 73 7.20 -7.83 -21.89
N VAL A 74 7.90 -8.92 -21.56
CA VAL A 74 9.21 -9.22 -22.15
C VAL A 74 9.01 -9.58 -23.62
N ASN A 75 9.66 -8.83 -24.53
CA ASN A 75 9.54 -9.01 -25.98
C ASN A 75 8.07 -8.96 -26.51
N GLY A 76 7.17 -8.28 -25.80
CA GLY A 76 5.75 -8.21 -26.16
C GLY A 76 4.95 -9.50 -25.90
N ASP A 77 5.54 -10.48 -25.22
CA ASP A 77 4.89 -11.74 -24.86
C ASP A 77 4.06 -11.59 -23.58
N THR A 78 2.74 -11.72 -23.70
CA THR A 78 1.79 -11.55 -22.60
C THR A 78 1.91 -12.62 -21.52
N ALA A 79 2.51 -13.78 -21.82
CA ALA A 79 2.78 -14.83 -20.85
C ALA A 79 3.99 -14.50 -19.95
N ARG A 80 4.84 -13.54 -20.35
CA ARG A 80 6.03 -13.11 -19.61
C ARG A 80 5.92 -11.65 -19.19
N GLY A 81 4.89 -11.37 -18.40
CA GLY A 81 4.65 -10.05 -17.84
C GLY A 81 5.19 -9.86 -16.43
N TYR A 82 5.61 -8.64 -16.12
CA TYR A 82 6.05 -8.22 -14.79
C TYR A 82 5.41 -6.90 -14.39
N TRP A 83 4.97 -6.77 -13.14
CA TRP A 83 4.45 -5.53 -12.57
C TRP A 83 5.46 -4.91 -11.60
N PHE A 84 5.59 -3.58 -11.62
CA PHE A 84 6.62 -2.87 -10.85
C PHE A 84 6.11 -1.62 -10.13
N ALA A 85 4.90 -1.15 -10.44
CA ALA A 85 4.32 0.02 -9.79
C ALA A 85 2.81 -0.10 -9.63
N CYS A 86 2.29 0.53 -8.58
CA CYS A 86 0.87 0.67 -8.29
C CYS A 86 0.49 2.14 -8.37
N LEU A 87 -0.68 2.44 -8.92
CA LEU A 87 -1.21 3.80 -9.03
C LEU A 87 -2.20 4.07 -7.90
N TYR A 88 -2.13 5.27 -7.33
CA TYR A 88 -3.17 5.74 -6.44
C TYR A 88 -4.45 6.00 -7.21
N GLN A 89 -5.57 5.57 -6.64
CA GLN A 89 -6.85 6.11 -7.05
C GLN A 89 -6.90 7.61 -6.72
N THR A 90 -7.47 8.41 -7.63
CA THR A 90 -7.48 9.87 -7.51
C THR A 90 -8.06 10.31 -6.15
N PHE A 91 -7.34 11.14 -5.40
CA PHE A 91 -7.77 11.64 -4.10
C PHE A 91 -7.90 10.60 -2.96
N MET A 92 -7.44 9.36 -3.15
CA MET A 92 -7.50 8.26 -2.18
C MET A 92 -6.11 7.91 -1.61
N ASN A 93 -5.44 8.91 -1.04
CA ASN A 93 -4.08 8.79 -0.51
C ASN A 93 -3.87 9.62 0.77
N HIS A 94 -4.95 9.87 1.52
CA HIS A 94 -4.93 10.53 2.82
C HIS A 94 -4.24 9.72 3.91
N MET A 95 -4.33 8.39 3.89
CA MET A 95 -3.68 7.53 4.89
C MET A 95 -2.18 7.32 4.67
N VAL A 96 -1.60 7.88 3.60
CA VAL A 96 -0.20 7.68 3.24
C VAL A 96 0.59 8.96 3.42
N PRO A 97 1.83 8.93 3.96
CA PRO A 97 2.47 7.80 4.64
C PRO A 97 2.01 7.65 6.09
N GLY A 98 1.27 8.63 6.62
CA GLY A 98 0.71 8.61 7.96
C GLY A 98 -0.81 8.82 7.94
N VAL A 99 -1.48 8.34 8.99
CA VAL A 99 -2.93 8.51 9.17
C VAL A 99 -3.19 9.90 9.75
N GLY A 100 -3.41 10.86 8.86
CA GLY A 100 -3.62 12.26 9.21
C GLY A 100 -4.98 12.56 9.84
N LEU A 101 -5.02 13.62 10.64
CA LEU A 101 -6.25 14.24 11.14
C LEU A 101 -7.13 14.81 10.03
N ASN A 102 -8.44 14.61 10.13
CA ASN A 102 -9.44 15.29 9.31
C ASN A 102 -10.81 15.31 10.01
N ILE A 103 -11.77 16.04 9.47
CA ILE A 103 -13.15 16.06 9.93
C ILE A 103 -13.79 14.68 9.67
N SER A 104 -14.30 14.08 10.73
CA SER A 104 -14.94 12.77 10.69
C SER A 104 -16.34 12.82 10.09
N THR A 105 -16.83 11.69 9.58
CA THR A 105 -18.27 11.47 9.38
C THR A 105 -19.06 11.35 10.70
N ASP A 106 -18.37 11.11 11.81
CA ASP A 106 -18.93 11.05 13.16
C ASP A 106 -18.79 12.40 13.86
N ASP A 107 -19.91 13.12 13.97
CA ASP A 107 -19.95 14.46 14.56
C ASP A 107 -19.75 14.46 16.09
N GLU A 108 -20.02 13.34 16.79
CA GLU A 108 -19.78 13.23 18.24
C GLU A 108 -18.28 13.17 18.56
N ILE A 109 -17.51 12.47 17.73
CA ILE A 109 -16.05 12.41 17.85
C ILE A 109 -15.44 13.76 17.51
N ASN A 110 -15.91 14.41 16.44
CA ASN A 110 -15.47 15.75 16.03
C ASN A 110 -15.64 16.80 17.13
N ALA A 111 -16.66 16.66 17.98
CA ALA A 111 -16.91 17.58 19.08
C ALA A 111 -15.82 17.55 20.16
N LYS A 112 -15.05 16.46 20.26
CA LYS A 112 -13.97 16.30 21.26
C LYS A 112 -12.62 16.76 20.71
N ASN A 113 -12.23 16.25 19.55
CA ASN A 113 -11.03 16.64 18.81
C ASN A 113 -11.17 16.16 17.35
N LEU A 114 -10.28 16.59 16.47
CA LEU A 114 -10.16 15.96 15.16
C LEU A 114 -9.59 14.55 15.35
N PRO A 115 -10.22 13.49 14.82
CA PRO A 115 -9.69 12.14 14.89
C PRO A 115 -8.76 11.80 13.72
N PRO A 116 -7.90 10.77 13.88
CA PRO A 116 -7.23 10.17 12.73
C PRO A 116 -8.29 9.55 11.81
N THR A 117 -8.19 9.81 10.51
CA THR A 117 -9.24 9.45 9.55
C THR A 117 -8.72 8.54 8.43
N CYS A 118 -9.64 7.75 7.88
CA CYS A 118 -9.40 6.88 6.73
C CYS A 118 -9.60 7.63 5.40
N GLU A 119 -9.57 6.88 4.30
CA GLU A 119 -10.12 7.38 3.04
C GLU A 119 -11.64 7.60 3.12
N TYR A 120 -12.13 8.60 2.40
CA TYR A 120 -13.57 8.84 2.29
C TYR A 120 -14.22 7.78 1.40
N ASN A 121 -15.52 7.56 1.61
CA ASN A 121 -16.26 6.62 0.78
C ASN A 121 -16.56 7.21 -0.60
N ARG A 122 -15.80 6.81 -1.62
CA ARG A 122 -16.02 7.24 -3.01
C ARG A 122 -17.39 6.83 -3.58
N ARG A 123 -18.06 5.83 -3.01
CA ARG A 123 -19.43 5.47 -3.42
C ARG A 123 -20.49 6.46 -2.92
N ASP A 124 -20.15 7.31 -1.94
CA ASP A 124 -21.05 8.34 -1.45
C ASP A 124 -20.99 9.57 -2.38
N ALA A 125 -22.01 9.72 -3.23
CA ALA A 125 -22.11 10.82 -4.18
C ALA A 125 -22.46 12.17 -3.51
N SER A 126 -22.81 12.19 -2.22
CA SER A 126 -23.12 13.42 -1.50
C SER A 126 -21.88 14.18 -1.02
N GLN A 127 -20.73 13.51 -0.98
CA GLN A 127 -19.48 14.11 -0.49
C GLN A 127 -18.84 15.04 -1.52
N ASN A 128 -18.29 16.15 -1.05
CA ASN A 128 -17.42 16.99 -1.86
C ASN A 128 -16.04 16.32 -1.99
N ILE A 129 -15.61 16.02 -3.21
CA ILE A 129 -14.30 15.38 -3.49
C ILE A 129 -13.12 16.24 -3.02
N TRP A 130 -13.27 17.56 -3.04
CA TRP A 130 -12.23 18.50 -2.64
C TRP A 130 -12.08 18.60 -1.12
N ASP A 131 -13.19 18.43 -0.39
CA ASP A 131 -13.24 18.52 1.07
C ASP A 131 -14.21 17.47 1.65
N PRO A 132 -13.86 16.17 1.59
CA PRO A 132 -14.75 15.10 2.03
C PRO A 132 -14.66 14.88 3.54
N LYS A 133 -15.80 14.62 4.19
CA LYS A 133 -15.80 14.04 5.54
C LYS A 133 -15.33 12.58 5.47
N ARG A 134 -14.44 12.18 6.38
CA ARG A 134 -13.78 10.87 6.35
C ARG A 134 -14.15 10.03 7.57
N PRO A 135 -14.32 8.71 7.47
CA PRO A 135 -14.56 7.90 8.65
C PRO A 135 -13.32 7.84 9.54
N VAL A 136 -13.53 7.63 10.85
CA VAL A 136 -12.45 7.50 11.83
C VAL A 136 -11.64 6.23 11.57
N PHE A 137 -10.32 6.33 11.67
CA PHE A 137 -9.45 5.17 11.74
C PHE A 137 -9.43 4.62 13.17
N THR A 138 -10.40 3.74 13.45
CA THR A 138 -10.69 3.17 14.78
C THR A 138 -9.46 2.63 15.51
N PRO A 139 -8.54 1.86 14.89
CA PRO A 139 -7.41 1.28 15.62
C PRO A 139 -6.49 2.32 16.26
N LEU A 140 -6.20 3.42 15.57
CA LEU A 140 -5.34 4.49 16.11
C LEU A 140 -6.12 5.37 17.09
N HIS A 141 -7.37 5.69 16.77
CA HIS A 141 -8.24 6.48 17.64
C HIS A 141 -8.39 5.82 19.02
N ASP A 142 -8.77 4.54 19.05
CA ASP A 142 -9.02 3.82 20.31
C ASP A 142 -7.74 3.64 21.12
N ALA A 143 -6.60 3.44 20.45
CA ALA A 143 -5.29 3.40 21.11
C ALA A 143 -4.96 4.74 21.79
N LEU A 144 -5.17 5.86 21.08
CA LEU A 144 -4.93 7.21 21.63
C LEU A 144 -5.88 7.53 22.79
N VAL A 145 -7.16 7.15 22.68
CA VAL A 145 -8.14 7.33 23.76
C VAL A 145 -7.73 6.50 24.98
N LYS A 146 -7.37 5.22 24.79
CA LYS A 146 -6.94 4.33 25.87
C LYS A 146 -5.65 4.80 26.54
N GLN A 147 -4.76 5.44 25.80
CA GLN A 147 -3.54 6.05 26.33
C GLN A 147 -3.77 7.42 26.96
N GLY A 148 -4.97 8.01 26.84
CA GLY A 148 -5.28 9.36 27.30
C GLY A 148 -4.62 10.48 26.48
N LEU A 149 -4.13 10.16 25.28
CA LEU A 149 -3.41 11.09 24.40
C LEU A 149 -4.30 11.74 23.35
N TYR A 150 -5.56 11.32 23.23
CA TYR A 150 -6.43 11.77 22.15
C TYR A 150 -6.64 13.29 22.09
N THR A 151 -6.71 13.95 23.25
CA THR A 151 -6.84 15.42 23.36
C THR A 151 -5.49 16.10 23.63
N ASP A 152 -4.38 15.36 23.63
CA ASP A 152 -3.04 15.89 23.86
C ASP A 152 -2.52 16.53 22.56
N ALA A 153 -2.19 17.82 22.60
CA ALA A 153 -1.77 18.56 21.41
C ALA A 153 -0.35 18.20 20.93
N GLU A 154 0.50 17.66 21.80
CA GLU A 154 1.90 17.36 21.47
C GLU A 154 2.09 15.88 21.12
N ARG A 155 1.43 14.98 21.86
CA ARG A 155 1.59 13.52 21.77
C ARG A 155 0.40 12.81 21.14
N GLY A 156 -0.66 13.57 20.84
CA GLY A 156 -1.88 13.03 20.27
C GLY A 156 -1.77 12.76 18.76
N PRO A 157 -2.92 12.74 18.07
CA PRO A 157 -2.95 12.34 16.67
C PRO A 157 -2.20 13.33 15.76
N SER A 158 -1.49 12.80 14.75
CA SER A 158 -0.69 13.61 13.83
C SER A 158 -1.52 14.17 12.68
N THR A 159 -1.17 15.36 12.20
CA THR A 159 -1.72 15.95 10.97
C THR A 159 -1.03 15.45 9.70
N THR A 160 -0.03 14.58 9.81
CA THR A 160 0.82 14.17 8.68
C THR A 160 0.08 13.24 7.73
N SER A 161 -0.08 13.71 6.49
CA SER A 161 -0.71 13.00 5.38
C SER A 161 -0.23 13.59 4.06
N ALA A 162 -0.18 12.79 2.99
CA ALA A 162 0.10 13.27 1.64
C ALA A 162 -0.94 14.29 1.14
N ARG A 163 -2.11 14.37 1.81
CA ARG A 163 -3.20 15.31 1.48
C ARG A 163 -3.19 16.60 2.31
N ARG A 164 -2.26 16.75 3.26
CA ARG A 164 -2.18 17.94 4.12
C ARG A 164 -1.82 19.22 3.35
N GLU A 165 -0.96 19.12 2.36
CA GLU A 165 -0.41 20.26 1.61
C GLU A 165 -0.14 19.89 0.14
N SER A 166 -0.14 20.88 -0.75
CA SER A 166 0.13 20.71 -2.17
C SER A 166 1.18 21.73 -2.64
N PRO A 167 2.37 21.31 -3.10
CA PRO A 167 2.86 19.93 -3.21
C PRO A 167 3.19 19.33 -1.84
N SER A 168 2.96 18.02 -1.69
CA SER A 168 3.22 17.32 -0.43
C SER A 168 4.71 17.13 -0.19
N LYS A 169 5.15 17.37 1.05
CA LYS A 169 6.55 17.19 1.50
C LYS A 169 6.74 15.99 2.43
N VAL A 170 5.68 15.18 2.59
CA VAL A 170 5.74 13.98 3.44
C VAL A 170 6.58 12.90 2.77
N PHE A 171 7.28 12.12 3.59
CA PHE A 171 8.09 10.99 3.17
C PHE A 171 7.80 9.82 4.11
N GLY A 172 7.76 8.60 3.57
CA GLY A 172 7.52 7.38 4.33
C GLY A 172 6.70 6.36 3.57
N PHE A 173 6.39 5.25 4.23
CA PHE A 173 5.57 4.18 3.67
C PHE A 173 4.51 3.73 4.69
N SER A 174 3.33 3.37 4.17
CA SER A 174 2.25 2.78 4.97
C SER A 174 1.95 1.37 4.45
N THR A 175 1.86 0.40 5.36
CA THR A 175 1.38 -0.94 5.03
C THR A 175 -0.16 -0.97 5.03
N PRO A 176 -0.81 -1.94 4.35
CA PRO A 176 -2.27 -1.99 4.26
C PRO A 176 -3.01 -2.00 5.61
N ARG A 177 -2.35 -2.41 6.71
CA ARG A 177 -2.92 -2.43 8.06
C ARG A 177 -2.61 -1.17 8.88
N GLY A 178 -2.03 -0.14 8.26
CA GLY A 178 -1.77 1.16 8.88
C GLY A 178 -0.48 1.24 9.69
N HIS A 179 0.46 0.28 9.55
CA HIS A 179 1.81 0.48 10.06
C HIS A 179 2.54 1.47 9.16
N ASN A 180 3.04 2.55 9.75
CA ASN A 180 3.71 3.64 9.07
C ASN A 180 5.16 3.72 9.57
N ILE A 181 6.10 3.99 8.66
CA ILE A 181 7.51 4.30 8.94
C ILE A 181 7.83 5.64 8.31
#